data_AF-A0A1J3GX41-F1
#
_entry.id   AF-A0A1J3GX41-F1
#
_cell.length_a   1.000
_cell.length_b   1.000
_cell.length_c   1.000
_cell.angle_alpha   90.00
_cell.angle_beta   90.00
_cell.angle_gamma   90.00
#
_symmetry.space_group_name_H-M   'P 1'
#
loop_
_entity.id
_entity.type
_entity.pdbx_description
1 polymer ?
#
loop_
_entity_poly.entity_id
_entity_poly.type
_entity_poly.pdbx_seq_one_letter_code
_entity_poly.pdbx_strand_id
1 'polypeptide(L)'
;MKKGYVLPRPKMVNADLARIINSDELQSVVRPIEKDAKRSVLKKNPLKNLNVMLKLNPYAKTARRMSLLADAERVKSKNEKLERKRKPISKEESAKIKAAGKAWYQTMISDSDYTEFDNFTNWLGVNQ
;
A
#
# COMPACT_ATOMS: atom_id res chain seq x y z
N MET A 1 81.22 -44.95 -16.68
CA MET A 1 79.75 -45.08 -16.75
C MET A 1 79.24 -45.83 -15.52
N LYS A 2 78.15 -45.40 -14.86
CA LYS A 2 77.54 -46.13 -13.73
C LYS A 2 76.81 -47.38 -14.27
N LYS A 3 77.33 -48.58 -13.98
CA LYS A 3 76.74 -49.85 -14.43
C LYS A 3 75.33 -50.02 -13.84
N GLY A 4 74.32 -50.18 -14.69
CA GLY A 4 72.92 -50.41 -14.29
C GLY A 4 72.13 -49.16 -13.88
N TYR A 5 72.69 -47.96 -13.96
CA TYR A 5 71.95 -46.73 -13.66
C TYR A 5 71.01 -46.38 -14.82
N VAL A 6 69.72 -46.22 -14.51
CA VAL A 6 68.69 -45.77 -15.46
C VAL A 6 68.24 -44.37 -15.06
N LEU A 7 68.19 -43.47 -16.03
CA LEU A 7 67.69 -42.11 -15.79
C LEU A 7 66.21 -42.16 -15.37
N PRO A 8 65.80 -41.38 -14.37
CA PRO A 8 64.38 -41.24 -14.03
C PRO A 8 63.59 -40.79 -15.27
N ARG A 9 62.50 -41.50 -15.57
CA ARG A 9 61.58 -41.07 -16.62
C ARG A 9 60.66 -39.97 -16.08
N PRO A 10 60.52 -38.84 -16.78
CA PRO A 10 59.56 -37.82 -16.39
C PRO A 10 58.13 -38.35 -16.52
N LYS A 11 57.21 -37.83 -15.71
CA LYS A 11 55.78 -38.19 -15.77
C LYS A 11 55.08 -37.64 -17.01
N MET A 12 55.62 -36.57 -17.59
CA MET A 12 55.11 -35.92 -18.79
C MET A 12 56.18 -35.94 -19.87
N VAL A 13 55.76 -36.15 -21.12
CA VAL A 13 56.63 -36.07 -22.29
C VAL A 13 56.98 -34.62 -22.60
N ASN A 14 56.00 -33.71 -22.51
CA ASN A 14 56.17 -32.28 -22.69
C ASN A 14 55.85 -31.56 -21.37
N ALA A 15 56.74 -30.69 -20.91
CA ALA A 15 56.54 -29.89 -19.71
C ALA A 15 55.77 -28.58 -19.96
N ASP A 16 55.66 -28.16 -21.23
CA ASP A 16 54.93 -26.94 -21.61
C ASP A 16 53.42 -27.17 -21.65
N LEU A 17 52.78 -26.90 -20.52
CA LEU A 17 51.32 -26.98 -20.38
C LEU A 17 50.59 -25.93 -21.20
N ALA A 18 51.16 -24.74 -21.38
CA ALA A 18 50.49 -23.66 -22.11
C ALA A 18 50.27 -24.04 -23.58
N ARG A 19 51.28 -24.67 -24.20
CA ARG A 19 51.16 -25.20 -25.57
C ARG A 19 50.10 -26.29 -25.70
N ILE A 20 50.01 -27.20 -24.72
CA ILE A 20 49.00 -28.26 -24.71
C ILE A 20 47.61 -27.65 -24.56
N ILE A 21 47.40 -26.80 -23.56
CA ILE A 21 46.11 -26.17 -23.25
C ILE A 21 45.60 -25.32 -24.42
N ASN A 22 46.49 -24.60 -25.10
CA ASN A 22 46.13 -23.73 -26.23
C ASN A 22 46.12 -24.45 -27.59
N SER A 23 46.25 -25.78 -27.62
CA SER A 23 46.12 -26.55 -28.86
C SER A 23 44.66 -26.62 -29.32
N ASP A 24 44.46 -26.65 -30.64
CA ASP A 24 43.12 -26.66 -31.25
C ASP A 24 42.29 -27.90 -30.85
N GLU A 25 42.96 -29.04 -30.66
CA GLU A 25 42.35 -30.29 -30.21
C GLU A 25 41.68 -30.13 -28.83
N LEU A 26 42.31 -29.41 -27.90
CA LEU A 26 41.72 -29.15 -26.60
C LEU A 26 40.72 -28.00 -26.65
N GLN A 27 41.05 -26.88 -27.29
CA GLN A 27 40.17 -25.70 -27.31
C GLN A 27 38.86 -25.94 -28.08
N SER A 28 38.83 -26.88 -29.03
CA SER A 28 37.58 -27.26 -29.73
C SER A 28 36.59 -28.02 -28.84
N VAL A 29 37.07 -28.69 -27.78
CA VAL A 29 36.24 -29.48 -26.85
C VAL A 29 35.93 -28.70 -25.56
N VAL A 30 36.80 -27.76 -25.19
CA VAL A 30 36.64 -26.95 -23.97
C VAL A 30 35.40 -26.05 -24.07
N ARG A 31 34.60 -26.01 -23.00
CA ARG A 31 33.47 -25.10 -22.89
C ARG A 31 33.97 -23.66 -22.72
N PRO A 32 33.25 -22.66 -23.28
CA PRO A 32 33.61 -21.27 -23.08
C PRO A 32 33.59 -20.89 -21.60
N ILE A 33 34.47 -19.97 -21.23
CA ILE A 33 34.60 -19.49 -19.85
C ILE A 33 33.31 -18.77 -19.43
N GLU A 34 32.71 -19.19 -18.31
CA GLU A 34 31.62 -18.47 -17.65
C GLU A 34 32.18 -17.23 -16.93
N LYS A 35 31.93 -16.04 -17.49
CA LYS A 35 32.45 -14.77 -16.95
C LYS A 35 31.62 -14.21 -15.80
N ASP A 36 30.40 -14.70 -15.63
CA ASP A 36 29.40 -14.06 -14.77
C ASP A 36 29.34 -14.70 -13.38
N ALA A 37 30.24 -14.27 -12.50
CA ALA A 37 30.10 -14.52 -11.07
C ALA A 37 29.04 -13.57 -10.48
N LYS A 38 27.77 -13.98 -10.43
CA LYS A 38 26.72 -13.20 -9.78
C LYS A 38 26.96 -13.13 -8.27
N ARG A 39 27.46 -11.99 -7.80
CA ARG A 39 27.58 -11.72 -6.36
C ARG A 39 26.19 -11.61 -5.72
N SER A 40 26.03 -12.13 -4.51
CA SER A 40 24.79 -11.97 -3.76
C SER A 40 24.55 -10.48 -3.49
N VAL A 41 23.39 -9.98 -3.91
CA VAL A 41 22.95 -8.62 -3.65
C VAL A 41 22.22 -8.58 -2.32
N LEU A 42 22.38 -7.50 -1.56
CA LEU A 42 21.62 -7.26 -0.33
C LEU A 42 20.12 -7.32 -0.61
N LYS A 43 19.41 -8.17 0.13
CA LYS A 43 17.95 -8.29 0.07
C LYS A 43 17.30 -7.08 0.76
N LYS A 44 16.86 -6.10 -0.03
CA LYS A 44 16.14 -4.91 0.44
C LYS A 44 14.71 -5.26 0.82
N ASN A 45 14.20 -4.69 1.90
CA ASN A 45 12.82 -4.91 2.35
C ASN A 45 11.82 -4.20 1.40
N PRO A 46 10.90 -4.93 0.74
CA PRO A 46 9.94 -4.35 -0.21
C PRO A 46 8.93 -3.41 0.45
N LEU A 47 8.50 -3.67 1.69
CA LEU A 47 7.54 -2.81 2.39
C LEU A 47 8.11 -1.41 2.66
N LYS A 48 9.43 -1.31 2.80
CA LYS A 48 10.15 -0.04 3.01
C LYS A 48 10.70 0.53 1.69
N ASN A 49 11.00 -0.30 0.69
CA ASN A 49 11.59 0.13 -0.58
C ASN A 49 10.62 -0.04 -1.75
N LEU A 50 10.09 1.09 -2.24
CA LEU A 50 9.12 1.11 -3.32
C LEU A 50 9.60 0.42 -4.60
N ASN A 51 10.86 0.61 -5.02
CA ASN A 51 11.35 0.01 -6.28
C ASN A 51 11.35 -1.51 -6.22
N VAL A 52 11.69 -2.07 -5.05
CA VAL A 52 11.66 -3.52 -4.83
C VAL A 52 10.21 -4.02 -4.76
N MET A 53 9.31 -3.26 -4.11
CA MET A 53 7.89 -3.57 -4.11
C MET A 53 7.30 -3.56 -5.51
N LEU A 54 7.64 -2.58 -6.34
CA LEU A 54 7.14 -2.47 -7.71
C LEU A 54 7.64 -3.60 -8.60
N LYS A 55 8.89 -4.03 -8.40
CA LYS A 55 9.43 -5.22 -9.08
C LYS A 55 8.68 -6.49 -8.68
N LEU A 56 8.28 -6.60 -7.41
CA LEU A 56 7.53 -7.75 -6.89
C LEU A 56 6.05 -7.71 -7.28
N ASN A 57 5.44 -6.54 -7.20
CA ASN A 57 4.03 -6.29 -7.45
C ASN A 57 3.84 -4.96 -8.22
N PRO A 58 3.65 -5.02 -9.56
CA PRO A 58 3.38 -3.85 -10.38
C PRO A 58 2.11 -3.08 -9.98
N TYR A 59 1.07 -3.79 -9.50
CA TYR A 59 -0.19 -3.20 -9.04
C TYR A 59 -0.04 -2.37 -7.74
N ALA A 60 1.07 -2.50 -7.01
CA ALA A 60 1.31 -1.69 -5.82
C ALA A 60 1.32 -0.18 -6.14
N LYS A 61 1.71 0.21 -7.37
CA LYS A 61 1.66 1.61 -7.82
C LYS A 61 0.23 2.13 -7.92
N THR A 62 -0.65 1.35 -8.54
CA THR A 62 -2.04 1.76 -8.77
C THR A 62 -2.81 1.76 -7.46
N ALA A 63 -2.66 0.73 -6.63
CA ALA A 63 -3.27 0.67 -5.31
C ALA A 63 -2.89 1.88 -4.44
N ARG A 64 -1.60 2.24 -4.39
CA ARG A 64 -1.13 3.42 -3.65
C ARG A 64 -1.67 4.74 -4.21
N ARG A 65 -1.83 4.84 -5.54
CA ARG A 65 -2.44 6.03 -6.16
C ARG A 65 -3.91 6.15 -5.78
N MET A 66 -4.66 5.04 -5.83
CA MET A 66 -6.07 5.02 -5.47
C MET A 66 -6.30 5.39 -4.01
N SER A 67 -5.46 4.90 -3.08
CA SER A 67 -5.56 5.26 -1.67
C SER A 67 -5.35 6.76 -1.45
N LEU A 68 -4.37 7.37 -2.12
CA LEU A 68 -4.10 8.81 -2.02
C LEU A 68 -5.25 9.67 -2.55
N LEU A 69 -5.87 9.26 -3.66
CA LEU A 69 -7.03 9.96 -4.21
C LEU A 69 -8.24 9.87 -3.28
N ALA A 70 -8.53 8.67 -2.75
CA ALA A 70 -9.60 8.48 -1.79
C ALA A 70 -9.38 9.27 -0.49
N ASP A 71 -8.13 9.38 -0.02
CA ASP A 71 -7.79 10.19 1.15
C ASP A 71 -8.01 11.68 0.90
N ALA A 72 -7.61 12.19 -0.27
CA ALA A 72 -7.85 13.58 -0.66
C ALA A 72 -9.35 13.91 -0.73
N GLU A 73 -10.17 13.02 -1.30
CA GLU A 73 -11.63 13.16 -1.35
C GLU A 73 -12.26 13.13 0.05
N ARG A 74 -11.77 12.26 0.93
CA ARG A 74 -12.23 12.19 2.33
C ARG A 74 -11.93 13.48 3.08
N VAL A 75 -10.74 14.03 2.91
CA VAL A 75 -10.36 15.31 3.53
C VAL A 75 -11.21 16.45 2.98
N LYS A 76 -11.40 16.53 1.65
CA LYS A 76 -12.22 17.54 1.00
C LYS A 76 -13.67 17.51 1.51
N SER A 77 -14.31 16.35 1.47
CA SER A 77 -15.70 16.17 1.94
C SER A 77 -15.86 16.45 3.43
N LYS A 78 -14.87 16.11 4.27
CA LYS A 78 -14.86 16.48 5.68
C LYS A 78 -14.79 17.99 5.86
N ASN A 79 -13.92 18.68 5.12
CA ASN A 79 -13.79 20.13 5.17
C ASN A 79 -15.08 20.82 4.72
N GLU A 80 -15.72 20.39 3.63
CA GLU A 80 -17.01 20.93 3.17
C GLU A 80 -18.11 20.76 4.22
N LYS A 81 -18.18 19.60 4.86
CA LYS A 81 -19.12 19.35 5.98
C LYS A 81 -18.85 20.27 7.16
N LEU A 82 -17.58 20.49 7.50
CA LEU A 82 -17.19 21.39 8.59
C LEU A 82 -17.52 22.85 8.25
N GLU A 83 -17.23 23.30 7.02
CA GLU A 83 -17.55 24.66 6.57
C GLU A 83 -19.06 24.91 6.59
N ARG A 84 -19.87 23.96 6.13
CA ARG A 84 -21.33 24.07 6.23
C ARG A 84 -21.82 24.18 7.69
N LYS A 85 -21.17 23.50 8.63
CA LYS A 85 -21.48 23.60 10.07
C LYS A 85 -20.97 24.91 10.70
N ARG A 86 -19.87 25.46 10.20
CA ARG A 86 -19.26 26.71 10.69
C ARG A 86 -19.97 27.95 10.17
N LYS A 87 -20.60 27.87 9.00
CA LYS A 87 -21.40 28.96 8.46
C LYS A 87 -22.50 29.33 9.46
N PRO A 88 -22.59 30.61 9.88
CA PRO A 88 -23.62 31.04 10.79
C PRO A 88 -24.99 30.81 10.14
N ILE A 89 -25.88 30.16 10.89
CA ILE A 89 -27.30 30.01 10.53
C ILE A 89 -27.94 31.40 10.45
N SER A 90 -28.89 31.62 9.54
CA SER A 90 -29.56 32.91 9.44
C SER A 90 -30.28 33.24 10.77
N LYS A 91 -30.40 34.53 11.10
CA LYS A 91 -31.03 34.96 12.36
C LYS A 91 -32.45 34.37 12.51
N GLU A 92 -33.18 34.30 11.39
CA GLU A 92 -34.53 33.73 11.31
C GLU A 92 -34.57 32.22 11.55
N GLU A 93 -33.68 31.45 10.93
CA GLU A 93 -33.58 30.00 11.15
C GLU A 93 -33.18 29.69 12.59
N SER A 94 -32.24 30.46 13.16
CA SER A 94 -31.84 30.29 14.57
C SER A 94 -32.98 30.60 15.54
N ALA A 95 -33.82 31.60 15.23
CA ALA A 95 -35.00 31.93 16.01
C ALA A 95 -36.07 30.83 15.92
N LYS A 96 -36.30 30.26 14.72
CA LYS A 96 -37.20 29.11 14.52
C LYS A 96 -36.76 27.88 15.31
N ILE A 97 -35.46 27.55 15.29
CA ILE A 97 -34.91 26.42 16.06
C ILE A 97 -35.12 26.62 17.57
N LYS A 98 -34.84 27.82 18.08
CA LYS A 98 -35.05 28.15 19.50
C LYS A 98 -36.54 28.15 19.87
N ALA A 99 -37.41 28.67 19.00
CA ALA A 99 -38.85 28.68 19.20
C ALA A 99 -39.43 27.26 19.23
N ALA A 100 -39.01 26.39 18.30
CA ALA A 100 -39.40 24.98 18.27
C ALA A 100 -38.94 24.24 19.53
N GLY A 101 -37.69 24.45 19.96
CA GLY A 101 -37.18 23.87 21.22
C GLY A 101 -37.97 24.36 22.44
N LYS A 102 -38.26 25.66 22.51
CA LYS A 102 -39.09 26.23 23.59
C LYS A 102 -40.51 25.68 23.56
N ALA A 103 -41.13 25.56 22.39
CA ALA A 103 -42.47 24.99 22.23
C ALA A 103 -42.52 23.54 22.71
N TRP A 104 -41.53 22.71 22.33
CA TRP A 104 -41.44 21.32 22.78
C TRP A 104 -41.28 21.19 24.31
N TYR A 105 -40.46 22.05 24.93
CA TYR A 105 -40.36 22.08 26.39
C TYR A 105 -41.66 22.56 27.05
N GLN A 106 -42.35 23.56 26.48
CA GLN A 106 -43.63 24.03 26.99
C GLN A 106 -44.70 22.94 26.94
N THR A 107 -44.75 22.14 25.87
CA THR A 107 -45.69 21.01 25.76
C THR A 107 -45.45 19.92 26.81
N MET A 108 -44.24 19.78 27.36
CA MET A 108 -43.93 18.82 28.43
C MET A 108 -44.15 19.35 29.85
N ILE A 109 -44.38 20.66 30.02
CA ILE A 109 -44.54 21.30 31.33
C ILE A 109 -46.02 21.50 31.68
N SER A 110 -46.91 21.52 30.69
CA SER A 110 -48.35 21.72 30.88
C SER A 110 -49.12 20.38 30.93
N ASP A 111 -49.18 19.74 32.10
CA ASP A 111 -50.20 18.73 32.39
C ASP A 111 -51.48 19.42 32.91
N SER A 112 -52.01 20.40 32.16
CA SER A 112 -53.31 21.01 32.46
C SER A 112 -54.27 20.73 31.32
N ASP A 113 -55.58 20.67 31.64
CA ASP A 113 -56.74 20.28 30.80
C ASP A 113 -56.79 20.87 29.36
N TYR A 114 -55.91 21.81 29.03
CA TYR A 114 -55.71 22.34 27.67
C TYR A 114 -54.84 21.45 26.76
N THR A 115 -53.98 20.57 27.29
CA THR A 115 -53.21 19.61 26.46
C THR A 115 -54.01 18.40 26.00
N GLU A 116 -55.18 18.18 26.58
CA GLU A 116 -56.09 17.10 26.20
C GLU A 116 -56.67 17.30 24.79
N PHE A 117 -56.83 18.55 24.34
CA PHE A 117 -57.42 18.84 23.02
C PHE A 117 -56.45 18.54 21.85
N ASP A 118 -55.16 18.81 22.02
CA ASP A 118 -54.10 18.47 21.05
C ASP A 118 -53.85 16.95 20.99
N ASN A 119 -53.97 16.28 22.13
CA ASN A 119 -53.89 14.82 22.19
C ASN A 119 -55.13 14.17 21.54
N PHE A 120 -56.33 14.72 21.76
CA PHE A 120 -57.58 14.22 21.21
C PHE A 120 -57.68 14.41 19.67
N THR A 121 -57.22 15.54 19.15
CA THR A 121 -57.14 15.79 17.70
C THR A 121 -56.13 14.88 17.00
N ASN A 122 -54.96 14.63 17.60
CA ASN A 122 -54.01 13.63 17.09
C ASN A 122 -54.60 12.22 17.10
N TRP A 123 -55.37 11.84 18.12
CA TRP A 123 -56.00 10.52 18.19
C TRP A 123 -57.11 10.30 17.15
N LEU A 124 -57.93 11.32 16.90
CA LEU A 124 -58.96 11.26 15.85
C LEU A 124 -58.39 11.22 14.43
N GLY A 125 -57.25 11.88 14.18
CA GLY A 125 -56.57 11.87 12.87
C GLY A 125 -55.80 10.59 12.54
N VAL A 126 -55.50 9.76 13.54
CA VAL A 126 -54.79 8.47 13.37
C VAL A 126 -55.76 7.31 13.12
N ASN A 127 -57.04 7.48 13.42
CA ASN A 127 -58.08 6.44 13.36
C ASN A 127 -58.95 6.48 12.08
N GLN A 128 -58.49 7.16 11.02
CA GLN A 128 -59.10 7.15 9.69
C GLN A 128 -58.26 6.37 8.68
#